data_AF-A0AA48M1Y3-F1
#
_entry.id   AF-A0AA48M1Y3-F1
#
_cell.length_a   1.000
_cell.length_b   1.000
_cell.length_c   1.000
_cell.angle_alpha   90.00
_cell.angle_beta   90.00
_cell.angle_gamma   90.00
#
_symmetry.space_group_name_H-M   'P 1'
#
loop_
_entity.id
_entity.type
_entity.pdbx_description
1 polymer ?
#
loop_
_entity_poly.entity_id
_entity_poly.type
_entity_poly.pdbx_seq_one_letter_code
_entity_poly.pdbx_strand_id
1 'polypeptide(L)'
;MKPNVWTRAKMMATVAEIERREADVLRAAFRATTTYDDAAADRLEEWIDRKEARVRANSEWATKRGVELASEAPALQDMPVDPRLGDRDWEEAALLGAYAALAKATVERSRAFRLFTYVSAEVTDPETTALAESLAREQLTEAADLRAARRLAWRGEGRSPALWRDFLTAFDDLVVAAGLMQAIGVRAADEIERLAHDASAQPAEATKLREAAEALRAGGVSTNVLPQRMIDAVFTPLTGRTPIIRARQLSQRLFEVCNGVAKHASDDEIVRLAQRTAASAITAIKILSAAAEED
;
A
#
# COMPACT_ATOMS: atom_id res chain seq x y z
N MET A 1 -1.53 -21.66 -26.45
CA MET A 1 -2.68 -21.04 -25.77
C MET A 1 -3.86 -21.07 -26.72
N LYS A 2 -4.98 -21.68 -26.34
CA LYS A 2 -6.23 -21.49 -27.11
C LYS A 2 -6.61 -20.01 -27.01
N PRO A 3 -7.06 -19.35 -28.10
CA PRO A 3 -7.52 -17.98 -28.01
C PRO A 3 -8.71 -17.92 -27.06
N ASN A 4 -8.55 -17.21 -25.95
CA ASN A 4 -9.63 -16.99 -25.00
C ASN A 4 -10.63 -16.09 -25.72
N VAL A 5 -11.79 -16.61 -26.11
CA VAL A 5 -12.80 -15.82 -26.82
C VAL A 5 -13.38 -14.81 -25.83
N TRP A 6 -12.91 -13.57 -25.92
CA TRP A 6 -13.42 -12.47 -25.10
C TRP A 6 -14.81 -12.09 -25.57
N THR A 7 -15.78 -12.25 -24.68
CA THR A 7 -17.15 -11.79 -24.90
C THR A 7 -17.43 -10.56 -24.05
N ARG A 8 -18.43 -9.79 -24.45
CA ARG A 8 -18.97 -8.69 -23.64
C ARG A 8 -19.31 -9.11 -22.21
N ALA A 9 -19.92 -10.29 -22.05
CA ALA A 9 -20.22 -10.86 -20.73
C ALA A 9 -18.96 -11.09 -19.90
N LYS A 10 -17.92 -11.68 -20.49
CA LYS A 10 -16.65 -11.97 -19.83
C LYS A 10 -15.94 -10.69 -19.38
N MET A 11 -15.86 -9.67 -20.24
CA MET A 11 -15.26 -8.39 -19.88
C MET A 11 -15.99 -7.72 -18.71
N MET A 12 -17.33 -7.70 -18.73
CA MET A 12 -18.12 -7.11 -17.65
C MET A 12 -18.01 -7.90 -16.33
N ALA A 13 -17.91 -9.22 -16.39
CA ALA A 13 -17.62 -10.06 -15.21
C ALA A 13 -16.26 -9.73 -14.60
N THR A 14 -15.22 -9.55 -15.43
CA THR A 14 -13.90 -9.12 -14.96
C THR A 14 -13.94 -7.75 -14.29
N VAL A 15 -14.63 -6.77 -14.87
CA VAL A 15 -14.79 -5.44 -14.23
C VAL A 15 -15.50 -5.58 -12.89
N ALA A 16 -16.63 -6.29 -12.83
CA ALA A 16 -17.39 -6.45 -11.60
C ALA A 16 -16.57 -7.10 -10.47
N GLU A 17 -15.69 -8.06 -10.80
CA GLU A 17 -14.76 -8.67 -9.87
C GLU A 17 -13.75 -7.66 -9.31
N ILE A 18 -13.12 -6.85 -10.17
CA ILE A 18 -12.17 -5.81 -9.76
C ILE A 18 -12.86 -4.81 -8.82
N GLU A 19 -14.03 -4.31 -9.21
CA GLU A 19 -14.80 -3.34 -8.42
C GLU A 19 -15.09 -3.88 -7.01
N ARG A 20 -15.47 -5.17 -6.91
CA ARG A 20 -15.78 -5.81 -5.64
C ARG A 20 -14.55 -5.98 -4.75
N ARG A 21 -13.45 -6.51 -5.29
CA ARG A 21 -12.19 -6.69 -4.54
C ARG A 21 -11.65 -5.37 -4.01
N GLU A 22 -11.71 -4.32 -4.83
CA GLU A 22 -11.31 -2.98 -4.41
C GLU A 22 -12.20 -2.46 -3.29
N ALA A 23 -13.52 -2.60 -3.39
CA ALA A 23 -14.43 -2.20 -2.32
C ALA A 23 -14.12 -2.92 -1.01
N ASP A 24 -13.87 -4.23 -1.06
CA ASP A 24 -13.58 -5.03 0.14
C ASP A 24 -12.28 -4.61 0.83
N VAL A 25 -11.22 -4.34 0.06
CA VAL A 25 -9.94 -3.85 0.59
C VAL A 25 -10.05 -2.43 1.13
N LEU A 26 -10.74 -1.54 0.43
CA LEU A 26 -10.94 -0.18 0.92
C LEU A 26 -11.77 -0.19 2.21
N ARG A 27 -12.78 -1.04 2.34
CA ARG A 27 -13.53 -1.23 3.60
C ARG A 27 -12.65 -1.78 4.72
N ALA A 28 -11.79 -2.75 4.41
CA ALA A 28 -10.88 -3.31 5.40
C ALA A 28 -9.86 -2.25 5.88
N ALA A 29 -9.34 -1.42 4.97
CA ALA A 29 -8.52 -0.26 5.30
C ALA A 29 -9.29 0.79 6.09
N PHE A 30 -10.55 1.07 5.75
CA PHE A 30 -11.40 2.03 6.44
C PHE A 30 -11.59 1.63 7.89
N ARG A 31 -11.91 0.35 8.14
CA ARG A 31 -11.99 -0.19 9.51
C ARG A 31 -10.68 -0.08 10.27
N ALA A 32 -9.54 -0.17 9.60
CA ALA A 32 -8.23 0.00 10.22
C ALA A 32 -7.84 1.47 10.45
N THR A 33 -8.45 2.41 9.71
CA THR A 33 -8.05 3.84 9.67
C THR A 33 -9.01 4.76 10.44
N THR A 34 -10.31 4.42 10.48
CA THR A 34 -11.41 5.20 11.10
C THR A 34 -11.14 5.64 12.53
N THR A 35 -10.40 4.85 13.31
CA THR A 35 -10.16 5.18 14.73
C THR A 35 -9.04 6.21 14.94
N TYR A 36 -8.42 6.71 13.87
CA TYR A 36 -7.11 7.33 13.95
C TYR A 36 -6.88 8.52 12.99
N ASP A 37 -7.52 8.53 11.82
CA ASP A 37 -7.41 9.61 10.86
C ASP A 37 -8.76 9.79 10.12
N ASP A 38 -9.58 10.71 10.64
CA ASP A 38 -10.90 11.04 10.09
C ASP A 38 -10.79 11.49 8.63
N ALA A 39 -9.75 12.24 8.27
CA ALA A 39 -9.59 12.75 6.92
C ALA A 39 -9.22 11.65 5.92
N ALA A 40 -8.42 10.66 6.33
CA ALA A 40 -8.16 9.48 5.52
C ALA A 40 -9.36 8.52 5.49
N ALA A 41 -10.10 8.41 6.59
CA ALA A 41 -11.33 7.64 6.67
C ALA A 41 -12.41 8.19 5.73
N ASP A 42 -12.69 9.49 5.74
CA ASP A 42 -13.63 10.16 4.84
C ASP A 42 -13.31 9.87 3.36
N ARG A 43 -12.01 9.87 3.02
CA ARG A 43 -11.56 9.58 1.65
C ARG A 43 -11.75 8.12 1.29
N LEU A 44 -11.49 7.22 2.21
CA LEU A 44 -11.77 5.80 1.98
C LEU A 44 -13.27 5.56 1.82
N GLU A 45 -14.10 6.22 2.63
CA GLU A 45 -15.56 6.15 2.53
C GLU A 45 -16.05 6.63 1.15
N GLU A 46 -15.59 7.79 0.66
CA GLU A 46 -15.91 8.29 -0.69
C GLU A 46 -15.59 7.25 -1.77
N TRP A 47 -14.42 6.60 -1.66
CA TRP A 47 -14.01 5.58 -2.61
C TRP A 47 -14.82 4.28 -2.46
N ILE A 48 -15.14 3.87 -1.24
CA ILE A 48 -16.00 2.70 -0.99
C ILE A 48 -17.36 2.93 -1.65
N ASP A 49 -17.99 4.08 -1.40
CA ASP A 49 -19.30 4.42 -1.97
C ASP A 49 -19.28 4.40 -3.49
N ARG A 50 -18.23 4.97 -4.10
CA ARG A 50 -18.04 4.95 -5.55
C ARG A 50 -17.91 3.52 -6.10
N LYS A 51 -17.13 2.66 -5.44
CA LYS A 51 -16.96 1.25 -5.86
C LYS A 51 -18.24 0.44 -5.67
N GLU A 52 -18.95 0.65 -4.56
CA GLU A 52 -20.23 -0.01 -4.32
C GLU A 52 -21.30 0.39 -5.34
N ALA A 53 -21.36 1.68 -5.72
CA ALA A 53 -22.24 2.14 -6.77
C ALA A 53 -21.94 1.45 -8.12
N ARG A 54 -20.65 1.27 -8.44
CA ARG A 54 -20.21 0.53 -9.65
C ARG A 54 -20.55 -0.95 -9.58
N VAL A 55 -20.36 -1.59 -8.42
CA VAL A 55 -20.78 -2.99 -8.19
C VAL A 55 -22.28 -3.14 -8.43
N ARG A 56 -23.12 -2.27 -7.83
CA ARG A 56 -24.58 -2.27 -8.05
C ARG A 56 -24.95 -2.10 -9.52
N ALA A 57 -24.35 -1.12 -10.21
CA ALA A 57 -24.61 -0.88 -11.62
C ALA A 57 -24.26 -2.09 -12.52
N ASN A 58 -23.13 -2.76 -12.23
CA ASN A 58 -22.72 -3.97 -12.95
C ASN A 58 -23.67 -5.15 -12.68
N SER A 59 -24.11 -5.33 -11.44
CA SER A 59 -25.12 -6.34 -11.09
C SER A 59 -26.46 -6.09 -11.79
N GLU A 60 -26.96 -4.86 -11.80
CA GLU A 60 -28.19 -4.50 -12.51
C GLU A 60 -28.10 -4.74 -14.02
N TRP A 61 -26.96 -4.39 -14.63
CA TRP A 61 -26.70 -4.67 -16.04
C TRP A 61 -26.75 -6.16 -16.33
N ALA A 62 -26.10 -6.98 -15.49
CA ALA A 62 -26.05 -8.42 -15.63
C ALA A 62 -27.45 -9.05 -15.52
N THR A 63 -28.24 -8.64 -14.52
CA THR A 63 -29.63 -9.09 -14.35
C THR A 63 -30.48 -8.73 -15.58
N LYS A 64 -30.41 -7.48 -16.08
CA LYS A 64 -31.16 -7.04 -17.27
C LYS A 64 -30.81 -7.84 -18.53
N ARG A 65 -29.61 -8.41 -18.59
CA ARG A 65 -29.11 -9.17 -19.75
C ARG A 65 -29.18 -10.69 -19.55
N GLY A 66 -29.64 -11.17 -18.39
CA GLY A 66 -29.64 -12.60 -18.06
C GLY A 66 -28.23 -13.20 -18.04
N VAL A 67 -27.21 -12.40 -17.76
CA VAL A 67 -25.81 -12.82 -17.71
C VAL A 67 -25.44 -13.13 -16.27
N GLU A 68 -24.89 -14.32 -16.04
CA GLU A 68 -24.29 -14.65 -14.75
C GLU A 68 -22.87 -14.08 -14.68
N LEU A 69 -22.62 -13.20 -13.71
CA LEU A 69 -21.27 -12.69 -13.43
C LEU A 69 -20.50 -13.76 -12.66
N ALA A 70 -20.00 -14.78 -13.35
CA ALA A 70 -19.11 -15.76 -12.75
C ALA A 70 -17.80 -15.08 -12.33
N SER A 71 -17.30 -15.40 -11.12
CA SER A 71 -16.01 -14.89 -10.62
C SER A 71 -14.87 -15.57 -11.39
N GLU A 72 -14.43 -14.95 -12.49
CA GLU A 72 -13.17 -15.33 -13.14
C GLU A 72 -12.02 -14.54 -12.53
N ALA A 73 -11.61 -14.94 -11.32
CA ALA A 73 -10.33 -14.56 -10.70
C ALA A 73 -9.06 -14.74 -11.58
N PRO A 74 -8.95 -15.68 -12.55
CA PRO A 74 -7.64 -16.00 -13.15
C PRO A 74 -7.05 -14.95 -14.10
N ALA A 75 -7.86 -14.21 -14.86
CA ALA A 75 -7.34 -13.47 -16.03
C ALA A 75 -6.42 -12.26 -15.70
N LEU A 76 -6.56 -11.68 -14.50
CA LEU A 76 -5.72 -10.55 -14.05
C LEU A 76 -4.52 -10.99 -13.22
N GLN A 77 -4.57 -12.19 -12.62
CA GLN A 77 -3.49 -12.71 -11.78
C GLN A 77 -2.25 -13.05 -12.60
N ASP A 78 -2.44 -13.52 -13.84
CA ASP A 78 -1.34 -13.87 -14.76
C ASP A 78 -0.69 -12.63 -15.42
N MET A 79 -1.23 -11.43 -15.20
CA MET A 79 -0.69 -10.22 -15.81
C MET A 79 0.49 -9.64 -15.02
N PRO A 80 1.63 -9.35 -15.68
CA PRO A 80 2.80 -8.83 -15.02
C PRO A 80 2.52 -7.48 -14.36
N VAL A 81 2.93 -7.40 -13.09
CA VAL A 81 2.79 -6.22 -12.24
C VAL A 81 3.91 -5.25 -12.56
N ASP A 82 3.63 -3.95 -12.49
CA ASP A 82 4.73 -2.99 -12.43
C ASP A 82 5.44 -3.15 -11.07
N PRO A 83 6.72 -3.58 -11.03
CA PRO A 83 7.45 -3.78 -9.78
C PRO A 83 7.52 -2.51 -8.94
N ARG A 84 7.41 -1.32 -9.56
CA ARG A 84 7.46 -0.02 -8.88
C ARG A 84 6.20 0.30 -8.10
N LEU A 85 5.08 -0.35 -8.41
CA LEU A 85 3.81 -0.15 -7.73
C LEU A 85 3.58 -1.16 -6.60
N GLY A 86 4.38 -2.23 -6.56
CA GLY A 86 4.28 -3.34 -5.61
C GLY A 86 3.10 -4.26 -5.92
N ASP A 87 3.25 -5.56 -5.68
CA ASP A 87 2.13 -6.51 -5.68
C ASP A 87 1.90 -7.04 -4.28
N ARG A 88 1.25 -6.23 -3.44
CA ARG A 88 0.85 -6.68 -2.11
C ARG A 88 -0.40 -7.52 -2.22
N ASP A 89 -0.57 -8.47 -1.32
CA ASP A 89 -1.89 -9.06 -1.11
C ASP A 89 -2.90 -7.96 -0.76
N TRP A 90 -4.14 -8.17 -1.18
CA TRP A 90 -5.29 -7.34 -0.85
C TRP A 90 -5.49 -7.20 0.66
N GLU A 91 -5.39 -8.31 1.40
CA GLU A 91 -5.55 -8.30 2.86
C GLU A 91 -4.41 -7.55 3.53
N GLU A 92 -3.19 -7.76 3.04
CA GLU A 92 -2.01 -7.05 3.50
C GLU A 92 -2.13 -5.54 3.26
N ALA A 93 -2.53 -5.12 2.06
CA ALA A 93 -2.68 -3.71 1.72
C ALA A 93 -3.72 -3.01 2.60
N ALA A 94 -4.83 -3.68 2.90
CA ALA A 94 -5.85 -3.16 3.81
C ALA A 94 -5.33 -2.95 5.23
N LEU A 95 -4.56 -3.91 5.73
CA LEU A 95 -4.01 -3.89 7.07
C LEU A 95 -2.90 -2.85 7.24
N LEU A 96 -2.35 -2.32 6.15
CA LEU A 96 -1.31 -1.29 6.15
C LEU A 96 -1.85 0.15 6.11
N GLY A 97 -3.17 0.35 5.96
CA GLY A 97 -3.82 1.68 5.97
C GLY A 97 -4.32 2.16 4.59
N ALA A 98 -4.93 3.34 4.52
CA ALA A 98 -5.55 3.88 3.31
C ALA A 98 -4.55 4.04 2.17
N TYR A 99 -3.34 4.53 2.44
CA TYR A 99 -2.31 4.73 1.42
C TYR A 99 -1.94 3.42 0.72
N ALA A 100 -1.76 2.34 1.48
CA ALA A 100 -1.43 1.03 0.94
C ALA A 100 -2.62 0.42 0.19
N ALA A 101 -3.83 0.54 0.72
CA ALA A 101 -5.05 0.09 0.06
C ALA A 101 -5.30 0.82 -1.28
N LEU A 102 -5.18 2.15 -1.30
CA LEU A 102 -5.30 2.98 -2.51
C LEU A 102 -4.18 2.68 -3.51
N ALA A 103 -2.98 2.34 -3.03
CA ALA A 103 -1.88 1.90 -3.88
C ALA A 103 -2.19 0.56 -4.57
N LYS A 104 -2.71 -0.43 -3.83
CA LYS A 104 -3.11 -1.72 -4.39
C LYS A 104 -4.26 -1.56 -5.40
N ALA A 105 -5.29 -0.78 -5.09
CA ALA A 105 -6.35 -0.47 -6.05
C ALA A 105 -5.80 0.18 -7.33
N THR A 106 -4.82 1.09 -7.21
CA THR A 106 -4.16 1.70 -8.38
C THR A 106 -3.45 0.67 -9.27
N VAL A 107 -2.76 -0.31 -8.67
CA VAL A 107 -2.08 -1.41 -9.39
C VAL A 107 -3.08 -2.18 -10.23
N GLU A 108 -4.22 -2.52 -9.62
CA GLU A 108 -5.23 -3.41 -10.20
C GLU A 108 -5.95 -2.72 -11.35
N ARG A 109 -6.29 -1.43 -11.22
CA ARG A 109 -6.75 -0.62 -12.36
C ARG A 109 -5.73 -0.53 -13.48
N SER A 110 -4.45 -0.44 -13.14
CA SER A 110 -3.38 -0.41 -14.16
C SER A 110 -3.25 -1.76 -14.88
N ARG A 111 -3.47 -2.89 -14.20
CA ARG A 111 -3.54 -4.22 -14.84
C ARG A 111 -4.76 -4.34 -15.74
N ALA A 112 -5.93 -3.92 -15.24
CA ALA A 112 -7.17 -3.95 -15.98
C ALA A 112 -7.11 -3.09 -17.26
N PHE A 113 -6.47 -1.91 -17.21
CA PHE A 113 -6.19 -1.10 -18.40
C PHE A 113 -5.40 -1.87 -19.46
N ARG A 114 -4.30 -2.51 -19.05
CA ARG A 114 -3.45 -3.31 -19.97
C ARG A 114 -4.23 -4.49 -20.53
N LEU A 115 -5.02 -5.18 -19.70
CA LEU A 115 -5.88 -6.28 -20.12
C LEU A 115 -6.83 -5.83 -21.23
N PHE A 116 -7.62 -4.78 -20.99
CA PHE A 116 -8.63 -4.36 -21.96
C PHE A 116 -8.01 -3.76 -23.23
N THR A 117 -6.80 -3.19 -23.15
CA THR A 117 -6.02 -2.78 -24.33
C THR A 117 -5.57 -3.99 -25.16
N TYR A 118 -5.16 -5.08 -24.49
CA TYR A 118 -4.86 -6.34 -25.17
C TYR A 118 -6.13 -6.95 -25.80
N VAL A 119 -7.23 -7.00 -25.05
CA VAL A 119 -8.51 -7.51 -25.55
C VAL A 119 -8.97 -6.73 -26.79
N SER A 120 -8.90 -5.39 -26.78
CA SER A 120 -9.28 -4.57 -27.94
C SER A 120 -8.45 -4.87 -29.19
N ALA A 121 -7.19 -5.28 -29.02
CA ALA A 121 -6.29 -5.60 -30.13
C ALA A 121 -6.54 -7.01 -30.71
N GLU A 122 -7.04 -7.95 -29.90
CA GLU A 122 -7.21 -9.36 -30.29
C GLU A 122 -8.62 -9.69 -30.79
N VAL A 123 -9.64 -8.95 -30.35
CA VAL A 123 -11.02 -9.21 -30.76
C VAL A 123 -11.30 -8.65 -32.15
N THR A 124 -11.97 -9.45 -32.98
CA THR A 124 -12.31 -9.09 -34.37
C THR A 124 -13.68 -8.44 -34.49
N ASP A 125 -14.55 -8.61 -33.49
CA ASP A 125 -15.89 -8.02 -33.47
C ASP A 125 -15.84 -6.52 -33.10
N PRO A 126 -16.27 -5.60 -33.99
CA PRO A 126 -16.14 -4.16 -33.76
C PRO A 126 -16.86 -3.65 -32.50
N GLU A 127 -18.00 -4.23 -32.13
CA GLU A 127 -18.71 -3.83 -30.91
C GLU A 127 -17.94 -4.23 -29.65
N THR A 128 -17.35 -5.43 -29.66
CA THR A 128 -16.49 -5.93 -28.59
C THR A 128 -15.19 -5.12 -28.49
N THR A 129 -14.58 -4.73 -29.62
CA THR A 129 -13.42 -3.83 -29.66
C THR A 129 -13.75 -2.49 -29.01
N ALA A 130 -14.84 -1.84 -29.45
CA ALA A 130 -15.25 -0.54 -28.92
C ALA A 130 -15.54 -0.58 -27.41
N LEU A 131 -16.15 -1.67 -26.92
CA LEU A 131 -16.36 -1.87 -25.49
C LEU A 131 -15.04 -2.03 -24.74
N ALA A 132 -14.12 -2.85 -25.23
CA ALA A 132 -12.81 -3.05 -24.60
C ALA A 132 -12.02 -1.74 -24.52
N GLU A 133 -12.02 -0.93 -25.58
CA GLU A 133 -11.39 0.40 -25.57
C GLU A 133 -12.04 1.35 -24.55
N SER A 134 -13.36 1.34 -24.45
CA SER A 134 -14.09 2.13 -23.45
C SER A 134 -13.69 1.72 -22.05
N LEU A 135 -13.68 0.42 -21.77
CA LEU A 135 -13.28 -0.11 -20.46
C LEU A 135 -11.82 0.24 -20.14
N ALA A 136 -10.90 0.12 -21.10
CA ALA A 136 -9.50 0.51 -20.91
C ALA A 136 -9.39 2.00 -20.49
N ARG A 137 -10.11 2.89 -21.19
CA ARG A 137 -10.13 4.32 -20.85
C ARG A 137 -10.69 4.59 -19.45
N GLU A 138 -11.75 3.90 -19.06
CA GLU A 138 -12.29 3.96 -17.70
C GLU A 138 -11.26 3.55 -16.66
N GLN A 139 -10.58 2.40 -16.86
CA GLN A 139 -9.57 1.91 -15.90
C GLN A 139 -8.40 2.87 -15.76
N LEU A 140 -7.94 3.47 -16.87
CA LEU A 140 -6.86 4.46 -16.84
C LEU A 140 -7.25 5.72 -16.06
N THR A 141 -8.48 6.19 -16.26
CA THR A 141 -9.03 7.35 -15.56
C THR A 141 -9.14 7.07 -14.06
N GLU A 142 -9.71 5.94 -13.67
CA GLU A 142 -9.81 5.56 -12.26
C GLU A 142 -8.44 5.35 -11.61
N ALA A 143 -7.46 4.80 -12.33
CA ALA A 143 -6.10 4.69 -11.81
C ALA A 143 -5.47 6.08 -11.55
N ALA A 144 -5.80 7.11 -12.35
CA ALA A 144 -5.33 8.46 -12.11
C ALA A 144 -6.00 9.08 -10.85
N ASP A 145 -7.31 8.90 -10.71
CA ASP A 145 -8.09 9.32 -9.55
C ASP A 145 -7.57 8.66 -8.26
N LEU A 146 -7.34 7.34 -8.28
CA LEU A 146 -6.79 6.58 -7.15
C LEU A 146 -5.37 7.05 -6.78
N ARG A 147 -4.53 7.39 -7.77
CA ARG A 147 -3.21 7.99 -7.48
C ARG A 147 -3.36 9.35 -6.81
N ALA A 148 -4.35 10.15 -7.20
CA ALA A 148 -4.62 11.44 -6.56
C ALA A 148 -5.08 11.24 -5.11
N ALA A 149 -6.03 10.34 -4.88
CA ALA A 149 -6.50 9.97 -3.55
C ALA A 149 -5.35 9.43 -2.69
N ARG A 150 -4.52 8.53 -3.22
CA ARG A 150 -3.32 8.02 -2.54
C ARG A 150 -2.36 9.15 -2.15
N ARG A 151 -2.13 10.13 -3.02
CA ARG A 151 -1.29 11.30 -2.71
C ARG A 151 -1.89 12.21 -1.64
N LEU A 152 -3.22 12.20 -1.48
CA LEU A 152 -3.91 12.93 -0.42
C LEU A 152 -3.89 12.15 0.89
N ALA A 153 -4.17 10.85 0.86
CA ALA A 153 -4.01 9.93 1.99
C ALA A 153 -2.58 10.01 2.54
N TRP A 154 -1.57 9.93 1.67
CA TRP A 154 -0.17 10.18 2.05
C TRP A 154 0.09 11.51 2.79
N ARG A 155 -0.65 12.56 2.44
CA ARG A 155 -0.54 13.87 3.08
C ARG A 155 -1.32 13.97 4.39
N GLY A 156 -2.35 13.14 4.59
CA GLY A 156 -3.20 13.08 5.79
C GLY A 156 -2.70 12.04 6.81
N GLU A 157 -2.46 10.80 6.37
CA GLU A 157 -2.16 9.60 7.19
C GLU A 157 -0.84 9.59 7.96
N GLY A 158 -0.12 10.71 7.98
CA GLY A 158 1.10 10.79 8.77
C GLY A 158 1.70 12.18 8.88
N ARG A 159 0.96 13.25 8.52
CA ARG A 159 1.52 14.60 8.52
C ARG A 159 0.47 15.62 8.85
N SER A 160 0.63 16.30 9.99
CA SER A 160 0.41 17.74 9.93
C SER A 160 1.43 18.28 8.91
N PRO A 161 1.00 18.96 7.82
CA PRO A 161 1.93 19.52 6.84
C PRO A 161 2.92 20.49 7.45
N ALA A 162 2.62 21.05 8.63
CA ALA A 162 3.55 21.83 9.43
C ALA A 162 4.58 20.91 10.10
N LEU A 163 4.15 19.91 10.89
CA LEU A 163 5.06 18.99 11.60
C LEU A 163 6.02 18.26 10.66
N TRP A 164 5.56 17.87 9.46
CA TRP A 164 6.42 17.19 8.50
C TRP A 164 7.40 18.12 7.78
N ARG A 165 7.00 19.37 7.49
CA ARG A 165 7.95 20.35 6.95
C ARG A 165 9.01 20.69 7.99
N ASP A 166 8.58 20.94 9.23
CA ASP A 166 9.47 21.19 10.36
C ASP A 166 10.42 20.00 10.61
N PHE A 167 9.91 18.78 10.45
CA PHE A 167 10.69 17.55 10.48
C PHE A 167 11.75 17.52 9.38
N LEU A 168 11.39 17.76 8.12
CA LEU A 168 12.35 17.73 7.01
C LEU A 168 13.41 18.85 7.12
N THR A 169 13.03 20.04 7.59
CA THR A 169 13.98 21.14 7.83
C THR A 169 14.95 20.87 8.98
N ALA A 170 14.63 19.91 9.87
CA ALA A 170 15.56 19.51 10.93
C ALA A 170 16.77 18.72 10.40
N PHE A 171 16.76 18.31 9.12
CA PHE A 171 17.85 17.56 8.48
C PHE A 171 18.82 18.45 7.67
N ASP A 172 18.79 19.77 7.83
CA ASP A 172 19.75 20.67 7.18
C ASP A 172 21.15 20.62 7.84
N ASP A 173 21.24 20.15 9.09
CA ASP A 173 22.49 19.86 9.79
C ASP A 173 22.79 18.36 9.73
N LEU A 174 23.94 17.99 9.14
CA LEU A 174 24.35 16.59 8.94
C LEU A 174 24.48 15.78 10.23
N VAL A 175 24.99 16.36 11.32
CA VAL A 175 25.20 15.64 12.60
C VAL A 175 23.86 15.39 13.28
N VAL A 176 22.99 16.40 13.27
CA VAL A 176 21.61 16.28 13.79
C VAL A 176 20.82 15.28 12.95
N ALA A 177 20.90 15.38 11.62
CA ALA A 177 20.25 14.48 10.67
C ALA A 177 20.62 13.02 10.92
N ALA A 178 21.92 12.76 11.10
CA ALA A 178 22.41 11.42 11.29
C ALA A 178 21.94 10.79 12.60
N GLY A 179 22.08 11.53 13.70
CA GLY A 179 21.65 11.05 15.00
C GLY A 179 20.12 10.88 15.08
N LEU A 180 19.34 11.73 14.41
CA LEU A 180 17.87 11.58 14.33
C LEU A 180 17.48 10.35 13.50
N MET A 181 18.04 10.13 12.30
CA MET A 181 17.73 8.94 11.49
C MET A 181 18.07 7.64 12.21
N GLN A 182 19.22 7.59 12.88
CA GLN A 182 19.62 6.44 13.69
C GLN A 182 18.70 6.27 14.90
N ALA A 183 18.28 7.35 15.56
CA ALA A 183 17.36 7.27 16.69
C ALA A 183 15.97 6.76 16.27
N ILE A 184 15.47 7.14 15.09
CA ILE A 184 14.23 6.58 14.52
C ILE A 184 14.40 5.07 14.26
N GLY A 185 15.52 4.65 13.67
CA GLY A 185 15.82 3.24 13.44
C GLY A 185 15.87 2.41 14.73
N VAL A 186 16.57 2.90 15.76
CA VAL A 186 16.68 2.26 17.08
C VAL A 186 15.32 2.17 17.75
N ARG A 187 14.55 3.27 17.78
CA ARG A 187 13.21 3.27 18.38
C ARG A 187 12.28 2.28 17.67
N ALA A 188 12.38 2.16 16.35
CA ALA A 188 11.61 1.19 15.59
C ALA A 188 12.00 -0.26 15.94
N ALA A 189 13.30 -0.53 16.09
CA ALA A 189 13.76 -1.82 16.56
C ALA A 189 13.25 -2.15 17.97
N ASP A 190 13.27 -1.20 18.90
CA ASP A 190 12.79 -1.39 20.27
C ASP A 190 11.28 -1.63 20.35
N GLU A 191 10.51 -0.97 19.48
CA GLU A 191 9.08 -1.23 19.31
C GLU A 191 8.82 -2.66 18.81
N ILE A 192 9.55 -3.08 17.77
CA ILE A 192 9.43 -4.44 17.21
C ILE A 192 9.89 -5.51 18.22
N GLU A 193 10.93 -5.24 19.01
CA GLU A 193 11.37 -6.12 20.09
C GLU A 193 10.28 -6.31 21.15
N ARG A 194 9.57 -5.23 21.50
CA ARG A 194 8.43 -5.31 22.41
C ARG A 194 7.32 -6.16 21.82
N LEU A 195 7.00 -5.97 20.54
CA LEU A 195 6.04 -6.81 19.83
C LEU A 195 6.47 -8.29 19.82
N ALA A 196 7.77 -8.57 19.70
CA ALA A 196 8.31 -9.93 19.80
C ALA A 196 8.15 -10.54 21.21
N HIS A 197 8.29 -9.72 22.25
CA HIS A 197 8.04 -10.13 23.62
C HIS A 197 6.56 -10.46 23.85
N ASP A 198 5.66 -9.60 23.36
CA ASP A 198 4.22 -9.79 23.46
C ASP A 198 3.76 -11.03 22.66
N ALA A 199 4.42 -11.32 21.54
CA ALA A 199 4.18 -12.50 20.71
C ALA A 199 4.93 -13.77 21.19
N SER A 200 5.52 -13.78 22.39
CA SER A 200 6.37 -14.89 22.87
C SER A 200 5.68 -16.26 22.93
N ALA A 201 4.35 -16.29 23.00
CA ALA A 201 3.54 -17.51 22.91
C ALA A 201 3.58 -18.17 21.52
N GLN A 202 4.04 -17.47 20.48
CA GLN A 202 4.22 -17.95 19.12
C GLN A 202 5.70 -17.84 18.72
N PRO A 203 6.53 -18.87 18.98
CA PRO A 203 7.98 -18.78 18.84
C PRO A 203 8.48 -18.43 17.43
N ALA A 204 7.76 -18.86 16.39
CA ALA A 204 8.08 -18.55 15.00
C ALA A 204 7.90 -17.06 14.70
N GLU A 205 6.73 -16.48 15.03
CA GLU A 205 6.45 -15.05 14.89
C GLU A 205 7.45 -14.20 15.71
N ALA A 206 7.67 -14.57 16.98
CA ALA A 206 8.61 -13.86 17.84
C ALA A 206 10.05 -13.87 17.29
N THR A 207 10.47 -14.96 16.64
CA THR A 207 11.81 -15.05 16.02
C THR A 207 11.92 -14.09 14.84
N LYS A 208 10.92 -14.06 13.94
CA LYS A 208 10.90 -13.14 12.79
C LYS A 208 10.87 -11.68 13.21
N LEU A 209 10.14 -11.34 14.26
CA LEU A 209 10.13 -9.99 14.83
C LEU A 209 11.52 -9.59 15.36
N ARG A 210 12.23 -10.50 16.07
CA ARG A 210 13.60 -10.22 16.52
C ARG A 210 14.58 -10.04 15.37
N GLU A 211 14.53 -10.90 14.35
CA GLU A 211 15.34 -10.77 13.13
C GLU A 211 15.09 -9.40 12.44
N ALA A 212 13.82 -8.98 12.36
CA ALA A 212 13.46 -7.67 11.82
C ALA A 212 13.98 -6.51 12.68
N ALA A 213 13.89 -6.60 14.01
CA ALA A 213 14.45 -5.61 14.93
C ALA A 213 15.98 -5.49 14.78
N GLU A 214 16.69 -6.62 14.69
CA GLU A 214 18.14 -6.66 14.44
C GLU A 214 18.52 -6.01 13.10
N ALA A 215 17.77 -6.29 12.04
CA ALA A 215 17.99 -5.66 10.73
C ALA A 215 17.87 -4.12 10.79
N LEU A 216 16.97 -3.60 11.62
CA LEU A 216 16.85 -2.15 11.87
C LEU A 216 18.01 -1.60 12.71
N ARG A 217 18.46 -2.33 13.74
CA ARG A 217 19.63 -1.94 14.56
C ARG A 217 20.94 -1.90 13.77
N ALA A 218 21.07 -2.72 12.73
CA ALA A 218 22.22 -2.69 11.84
C ALA A 218 22.41 -1.33 11.12
N GLY A 219 21.38 -0.47 11.11
CA GLY A 219 21.45 0.91 10.63
C GLY A 219 22.27 1.87 11.50
N GLY A 220 22.69 1.45 12.70
CA GLY A 220 23.56 2.19 13.61
C GLY A 220 22.95 2.42 14.99
N VAL A 221 23.77 2.95 15.89
CA VAL A 221 23.36 3.31 17.26
C VAL A 221 23.23 4.83 17.36
N SER A 222 22.23 5.31 18.10
CA SER A 222 22.08 6.72 18.40
C SER A 222 21.97 6.96 19.89
N THR A 223 22.60 8.03 20.36
CA THR A 223 22.41 8.58 21.71
C THR A 223 21.42 9.74 21.71
N ASN A 224 20.96 10.18 20.54
CA ASN A 224 20.00 11.28 20.44
C ASN A 224 18.60 10.82 20.85
N VAL A 225 17.96 11.62 21.69
CA VAL A 225 16.57 11.41 22.08
C VAL A 225 15.67 11.98 20.99
N LEU A 226 14.74 11.17 20.48
CA LEU A 226 13.72 11.65 19.56
C LEU A 226 12.76 12.60 20.29
N PRO A 227 12.53 13.81 19.77
CA PRO A 227 11.45 14.66 20.23
C PRO A 227 10.11 13.89 20.17
N GLN A 228 9.26 14.03 21.19
CA GLN A 228 7.97 13.33 21.25
C GLN A 228 7.11 13.55 20.00
N ARG A 229 7.09 14.78 19.46
CA ARG A 229 6.41 15.11 18.19
C ARG A 229 6.87 14.26 16.99
N MET A 230 8.14 13.84 16.97
CA MET A 230 8.67 12.96 15.91
C MET A 230 8.30 11.51 16.17
N ILE A 231 8.21 11.12 17.44
CA ILE A 231 7.67 9.82 17.84
C ILE A 231 6.21 9.72 17.37
N ASP A 232 5.39 10.72 17.67
CA ASP A 232 3.98 10.74 17.29
C ASP A 232 3.82 10.72 15.75
N ALA A 233 4.66 11.45 15.01
CA ALA A 233 4.58 11.52 13.54
C ALA A 233 5.01 10.23 12.82
N VAL A 234 5.98 9.48 13.35
CA VAL A 234 6.55 8.30 12.68
C VAL A 234 5.97 6.99 13.22
N PHE A 235 5.65 6.94 14.51
CA PHE A 235 5.30 5.73 15.23
C PHE A 235 3.82 5.68 15.64
N THR A 236 3.03 6.73 15.35
CA THR A 236 1.63 6.76 15.74
C THR A 236 0.73 7.18 14.58
N PRO A 237 -0.42 6.52 14.38
CA PRO A 237 -0.89 5.31 15.06
C PRO A 237 -0.47 4.04 14.30
N LEU A 238 0.04 3.00 14.97
CA LEU A 238 0.21 1.67 14.37
C LEU A 238 -1.12 0.92 14.46
N THR A 239 -1.76 0.67 13.33
CA THR A 239 -3.14 0.17 13.24
C THR A 239 -3.22 -1.33 12.97
N GLY A 240 -2.08 -2.01 12.84
CA GLY A 240 -1.98 -3.44 12.56
C GLY A 240 -2.69 -4.31 13.61
N ARG A 241 -3.38 -5.36 13.15
CA ARG A 241 -4.12 -6.29 14.01
C ARG A 241 -3.25 -7.35 14.67
N THR A 242 -2.11 -7.69 14.06
CA THR A 242 -1.12 -8.63 14.61
C THR A 242 0.22 -7.94 14.86
N PRO A 243 1.08 -8.49 15.75
CA PRO A 243 2.43 -7.99 15.98
C PRO A 243 3.26 -7.88 14.69
N ILE A 244 3.27 -8.91 13.82
CA ILE A 244 3.92 -8.86 12.49
C ILE A 244 3.43 -7.69 11.64
N ILE A 245 2.11 -7.46 11.56
CA ILE A 245 1.56 -6.37 10.74
C ILE A 245 1.98 -5.01 11.30
N ARG A 246 1.95 -4.83 12.63
CA ARG A 246 2.40 -3.58 13.27
C ARG A 246 3.88 -3.33 13.03
N ALA A 247 4.71 -4.36 13.16
CA ALA A 247 6.14 -4.27 12.87
C ALA A 247 6.39 -3.89 11.41
N ARG A 248 5.62 -4.46 10.48
CA ARG A 248 5.73 -4.18 9.04
C ARG A 248 5.29 -2.76 8.70
N GLN A 249 4.17 -2.29 9.27
CA GLN A 249 3.75 -0.89 9.15
C GLN A 249 4.85 0.06 9.63
N LEU A 250 5.50 -0.27 10.75
CA LEU A 250 6.55 0.54 11.30
C LEU A 250 7.79 0.59 10.41
N SER A 251 8.25 -0.56 9.91
CA SER A 251 9.35 -0.61 8.94
C SER A 251 9.02 0.11 7.64
N GLN A 252 7.78 0.02 7.16
CA GLN A 252 7.30 0.74 5.97
C GLN A 252 7.36 2.25 6.17
N ARG A 253 6.88 2.76 7.32
CA ARG A 253 6.94 4.18 7.68
C ARG A 253 8.37 4.67 7.79
N LEU A 254 9.27 3.88 8.38
CA LEU A 254 10.70 4.22 8.44
C LEU A 254 11.30 4.34 7.04
N PHE A 255 11.06 3.37 6.15
CA PHE A 255 11.52 3.45 4.76
C PHE A 255 11.03 4.72 4.06
N GLU A 256 9.76 5.03 4.26
CA GLU A 256 9.06 6.18 3.70
C GLU A 256 9.62 7.52 4.20
N VAL A 257 9.95 7.60 5.48
CA VAL A 257 10.63 8.75 6.09
C VAL A 257 12.00 8.94 5.46
N CYS A 258 12.82 7.89 5.40
CA CYS A 258 14.15 7.93 4.82
C CYS A 258 14.12 8.32 3.34
N ASN A 259 13.20 7.76 2.55
CA ASN A 259 13.01 8.13 1.15
C ASN A 259 12.54 9.59 1.00
N GLY A 260 11.74 10.09 1.95
CA GLY A 260 11.37 11.50 2.03
C GLY A 260 12.57 12.41 2.25
N VAL A 261 13.43 12.08 3.22
CA VAL A 261 14.67 12.83 3.52
C VAL A 261 15.60 12.82 2.31
N ALA A 262 15.87 11.65 1.70
CA ALA A 262 16.75 11.52 0.54
C ALA A 262 16.32 12.37 -0.67
N LYS A 263 15.02 12.69 -0.80
CA LYS A 263 14.50 13.54 -1.90
C LYS A 263 14.66 15.04 -1.66
N HIS A 264 14.76 15.48 -0.40
CA HIS A 264 14.77 16.89 -0.04
C HIS A 264 16.13 17.36 0.50
N ALA A 265 16.98 16.42 0.94
CA ALA A 265 18.33 16.72 1.35
C ALA A 265 19.15 17.25 0.17
N SER A 266 19.85 18.36 0.39
CA SER A 266 20.81 18.91 -0.58
C SER A 266 22.22 18.35 -0.37
N ASP A 267 22.46 17.65 0.75
CA ASP A 267 23.75 17.07 1.14
C ASP A 267 23.81 15.57 0.80
N ASP A 268 24.83 15.18 0.03
CA ASP A 268 25.05 13.80 -0.44
C ASP A 268 25.33 12.78 0.68
N GLU A 269 25.87 13.20 1.82
CA GLU A 269 26.09 12.33 2.97
C GLU A 269 24.77 12.03 3.69
N ILE A 270 23.89 13.03 3.79
CA ILE A 270 22.53 12.86 4.32
C ILE A 270 21.73 11.92 3.41
N VAL A 271 21.82 12.08 2.09
CA VAL A 271 21.20 11.17 1.11
C VAL A 271 21.69 9.75 1.28
N ARG A 272 23.01 9.52 1.38
CA ARG A 272 23.60 8.18 1.57
C ARG A 272 23.17 7.55 2.89
N LEU A 273 23.09 8.33 3.97
CA LEU A 273 22.61 7.83 5.25
C LEU A 273 21.13 7.43 5.19
N ALA A 274 20.29 8.29 4.61
CA ALA A 274 18.88 7.98 4.41
C ALA A 274 18.68 6.71 3.56
N GLN A 275 19.48 6.53 2.50
CA GLN A 275 19.44 5.32 1.68
C GLN A 275 19.86 4.06 2.45
N ARG A 276 20.87 4.13 3.32
CA ARG A 276 21.28 2.99 4.17
C ARG A 276 20.18 2.62 5.17
N THR A 277 19.60 3.58 5.86
CA THR A 277 18.50 3.33 6.80
C THR A 277 17.26 2.80 6.06
N ALA A 278 16.96 3.32 4.86
CA ALA A 278 15.92 2.79 3.99
C ALA A 278 16.19 1.33 3.59
N ALA A 279 17.44 0.96 3.32
CA ALA A 279 17.80 -0.43 3.02
C ALA A 279 17.58 -1.37 4.21
N SER A 280 17.95 -0.95 5.43
CA SER A 280 17.64 -1.70 6.66
C SER A 280 16.13 -1.91 6.84
N ALA A 281 15.34 -0.87 6.59
CA ALA A 281 13.88 -0.95 6.63
C ALA A 281 13.31 -1.93 5.59
N ILE A 282 13.85 -1.93 4.36
CA ILE A 282 13.47 -2.90 3.33
C ILE A 282 13.80 -4.33 3.76
N THR A 283 14.97 -4.56 4.37
CA THR A 283 15.35 -5.89 4.87
C THR A 283 14.38 -6.36 5.95
N ALA A 284 14.04 -5.50 6.91
CA ALA A 284 13.02 -5.80 7.93
C ALA A 284 11.65 -6.13 7.31
N ILE A 285 11.20 -5.35 6.32
CA ILE A 285 9.95 -5.63 5.59
C ILE A 285 9.99 -7.03 4.97
N LYS A 286 11.09 -7.39 4.28
CA LYS A 286 11.21 -8.72 3.64
C LYS A 286 11.13 -9.87 4.64
N ILE A 287 11.80 -9.73 5.79
CA ILE A 287 11.75 -10.74 6.87
C ILE A 287 10.31 -10.92 7.35
N LEU A 288 9.60 -9.81 7.56
CA LEU A 288 8.21 -9.81 8.04
C LEU A 288 7.21 -10.26 6.98
N SER A 289 7.47 -10.03 5.69
CA SER A 289 6.65 -10.53 4.58
C SER A 289 6.71 -12.05 4.47
N ALA A 290 7.90 -12.64 4.60
CA ALA A 290 8.07 -14.09 4.55
C ALA A 290 7.30 -14.82 5.68
N ALA A 291 7.12 -14.17 6.82
CA ALA A 291 6.36 -14.72 7.95
C ALA A 291 4.84 -14.74 7.73
N ALA A 292 4.32 -13.89 6.83
CA ALA A 292 2.89 -13.81 6.52
C ALA A 292 2.44 -14.81 5.44
N GLU A 293 3.39 -15.48 4.76
CA GLU A 293 3.14 -16.48 3.71
C GLU A 293 3.24 -17.93 4.23
N GLU A 294 3.66 -18.14 5.48
CA GLU A 294 3.86 -19.47 6.11
C GLU A 294 2.67 -19.95 6.97
N ASP A 295 1.63 -19.13 7.12
CA ASP A 295 0.32 -19.47 7.76
C ASP A 295 -0.78 -19.69 6.71
#